data_AF-A0A087AHN3-F1
#
_entry.id   AF-A0A087AHN3-F1
#
_cell.length_a   1.000
_cell.length_b   1.000
_cell.length_c   1.000
_cell.angle_alpha   90.00
_cell.angle_beta   90.00
_cell.angle_gamma   90.00
#
_symmetry.space_group_name_H-M   'P 1'
#
loop_
_entity.id
_entity.type
_entity.pdbx_description
1 polymer ?
#
loop_
_entity_poly.entity_id
_entity_poly.type
_entity_poly.pdbx_seq_one_letter_code
_entity_poly.pdbx_strand_id
1 'polypeptide(L)'
;MAADDGKAKDGDGFDPDDAHFDDADLEAALEGFEKEFADAETHAGAAQPHTDGDAGDGILGADFEDELQGILGNKAKCAVLCSHLASAELFAAICRLADVDALCVDDSYGAVAILRDLEGNAPETAAHDLTTVISGMDALLVVNRADKIEASVYADGEAVEQIPPPFVFPTLAPFVEDYMIGLVDVAGIEAQAGETVDTASIATKRDAERRIRSFMRAHPMPSDDGDGDGGRR
;
A
#
# COMPACT_ATOMS: atom_id res chain seq x y z
N MET A 1 -49.70 63.38 8.86
CA MET A 1 -48.94 64.65 8.95
C MET A 1 -47.49 64.22 9.01
N ALA A 2 -46.83 64.09 7.85
CA ALA A 2 -45.82 65.05 7.36
C ALA A 2 -44.57 65.06 8.28
N ALA A 3 -43.31 65.03 7.85
CA ALA A 3 -42.64 64.90 6.56
C ALA A 3 -41.12 64.85 6.91
N ASP A 4 -40.34 64.19 6.04
CA ASP A 4 -39.01 64.60 5.53
C ASP A 4 -37.72 64.65 6.38
N ASP A 5 -36.63 64.36 5.65
CA ASP A 5 -35.19 64.60 5.83
C ASP A 5 -34.39 63.79 6.87
N GLY A 6 -33.30 63.07 6.54
CA GLY A 6 -32.56 62.90 5.29
C GLY A 6 -31.19 62.25 5.54
N LYS A 7 -30.64 61.66 4.46
CA LYS A 7 -29.20 61.49 4.17
C LYS A 7 -28.44 60.25 4.72
N ALA A 8 -28.23 59.25 3.85
CA ALA A 8 -27.00 58.45 3.71
C ALA A 8 -27.06 57.69 2.37
N LYS A 9 -26.63 58.31 1.27
CA LYS A 9 -25.39 57.96 0.52
C LYS A 9 -25.28 56.47 0.16
N ASP A 10 -25.93 56.14 -0.96
CA ASP A 10 -25.69 54.96 -1.79
C ASP A 10 -24.34 55.07 -2.53
N GLY A 11 -23.70 53.92 -2.75
CA GLY A 11 -22.91 53.67 -3.95
C GLY A 11 -21.39 53.54 -3.78
N ASP A 12 -20.91 52.49 -3.13
CA ASP A 12 -19.63 51.89 -3.54
C ASP A 12 -19.89 51.07 -4.81
N GLY A 13 -19.80 51.74 -5.96
CA GLY A 13 -19.74 51.10 -7.25
C GLY A 13 -18.35 50.52 -7.43
N PHE A 14 -18.24 49.19 -7.41
CA PHE A 14 -17.10 48.49 -7.98
C PHE A 14 -17.21 48.61 -9.51
N ASP A 15 -16.35 49.42 -10.13
CA ASP A 15 -16.22 49.54 -11.58
C ASP A 15 -15.29 48.43 -12.09
N PRO A 16 -15.79 47.41 -12.82
CA PRO A 16 -14.97 46.32 -13.36
C PRO A 16 -14.12 46.73 -14.57
N ASP A 17 -14.28 47.97 -15.07
CA ASP A 17 -13.54 48.52 -16.20
C ASP A 17 -12.28 49.33 -15.78
N ASP A 18 -11.99 49.45 -14.48
CA ASP A 18 -10.76 50.11 -13.98
C ASP A 18 -9.56 49.13 -13.85
N ALA A 19 -9.72 47.91 -14.35
CA ALA A 19 -8.67 46.90 -14.50
C ALA A 19 -8.07 46.92 -15.92
N HIS A 20 -7.86 48.12 -16.48
CA HIS A 20 -7.05 48.27 -17.68
C HIS A 20 -5.58 48.12 -17.30
N PHE A 21 -5.07 46.88 -17.38
CA PHE A 21 -3.64 46.64 -17.52
C PHE A 21 -3.18 47.42 -18.75
N ASP A 22 -2.34 48.41 -18.54
CA ASP A 22 -1.64 49.09 -19.63
C ASP A 22 -0.63 48.13 -20.24
N ASP A 23 -0.55 48.09 -21.57
CA ASP A 23 0.38 47.22 -22.31
C ASP A 23 1.83 47.42 -21.84
N ALA A 24 2.16 48.61 -21.30
CA ALA A 24 3.45 48.93 -20.73
C ALA A 24 3.78 48.14 -19.45
N ASP A 25 2.81 47.94 -18.54
CA ASP A 25 3.03 47.15 -17.32
C ASP A 25 3.09 45.65 -17.65
N LEU A 26 2.33 45.20 -18.66
CA LEU A 26 2.42 43.82 -19.14
C LEU A 26 3.76 43.54 -19.84
N GLU A 27 4.25 44.49 -20.65
CA GLU A 27 5.56 44.40 -21.30
C GLU A 27 6.70 44.46 -20.28
N ALA A 28 6.59 45.29 -19.24
CA ALA A 28 7.56 45.32 -18.15
C ALA A 28 7.57 44.02 -17.32
N ALA A 29 6.41 43.40 -17.11
CA ALA A 29 6.31 42.11 -16.43
C ALA A 29 6.90 40.96 -17.29
N LEU A 30 6.69 40.99 -18.60
CA LEU A 30 7.26 40.02 -19.54
C LEU A 30 8.77 40.21 -19.72
N GLU A 31 9.26 41.45 -19.81
CA GLU A 31 10.70 41.75 -19.85
C GLU A 31 11.39 41.35 -18.55
N GLY A 32 10.74 41.51 -17.40
CA GLY A 32 11.24 41.03 -16.11
C GLY A 32 11.44 39.50 -16.11
N PHE A 33 10.49 38.77 -16.69
CA PHE A 33 10.55 37.31 -16.80
C PHE A 33 11.59 36.82 -17.82
N GLU A 34 11.69 37.46 -19.00
CA GLU A 34 12.72 37.13 -20.00
C GLU A 34 14.13 37.43 -19.51
N LYS A 35 14.31 38.51 -18.74
CA LYS A 35 15.60 38.89 -18.19
C LYS A 35 16.07 37.93 -17.09
N GLU A 36 15.14 37.40 -16.30
CA GLU A 36 15.45 36.37 -15.29
C GLU A 36 15.88 35.04 -15.93
N PHE A 37 15.32 34.67 -17.09
CA PHE A 37 15.75 33.50 -17.86
C PHE A 37 17.07 33.73 -18.63
N ALA A 38 17.29 34.94 -19.17
CA ALA A 38 18.52 35.28 -19.89
C ALA A 38 19.74 35.44 -18.96
N ASP A 39 19.54 35.93 -17.73
CA ASP A 39 20.58 35.95 -16.70
C ASP A 39 20.92 34.53 -16.22
N ALA A 40 19.98 33.58 -16.30
CA ALA A 40 20.27 32.16 -16.08
C ALA A 40 21.09 31.51 -17.22
N GLU A 41 20.93 31.96 -18.48
CA GLU A 41 21.74 31.47 -19.61
C GLU A 41 23.16 32.07 -19.66
N THR A 42 23.41 33.26 -19.10
CA THR A 42 24.78 33.83 -19.06
C THR A 42 25.67 33.20 -17.99
N HIS A 43 25.09 32.39 -17.09
CA HIS A 43 25.81 31.42 -16.24
C HIS A 43 25.82 29.99 -16.80
N ALA A 44 25.40 29.76 -18.05
CA ALA A 44 25.44 28.46 -18.73
C ALA A 44 26.71 28.28 -19.61
N GLY A 45 27.83 28.85 -19.16
CA GLY A 45 29.12 28.87 -19.88
C GLY A 45 30.18 27.89 -19.35
N ALA A 46 29.79 26.78 -18.71
CA ALA A 46 30.67 25.64 -18.47
C ALA A 46 29.81 24.38 -18.27
N ALA A 47 29.76 23.55 -19.30
CA ALA A 47 29.27 22.19 -19.18
C ALA A 47 30.21 21.40 -18.26
N GLN A 48 29.91 21.41 -16.96
CA GLN A 48 30.14 20.27 -16.09
C GLN A 48 28.77 19.78 -15.63
N PRO A 49 28.51 18.46 -15.61
CA PRO A 49 27.30 17.95 -14.97
C PRO A 49 27.46 18.26 -13.49
N HIS A 50 26.74 19.27 -13.01
CA HIS A 50 26.59 19.54 -11.58
C HIS A 50 25.77 18.40 -10.99
N THR A 51 26.46 17.35 -10.59
CA THR A 51 26.05 16.47 -9.51
C THR A 51 26.33 17.23 -8.21
N ASP A 52 25.47 18.19 -7.87
CA ASP A 52 25.42 18.78 -6.53
C ASP A 52 24.23 18.17 -5.81
N GLY A 53 24.45 16.97 -5.28
CA GLY A 53 23.69 16.51 -4.12
C GLY A 53 24.37 17.03 -2.87
N ASP A 54 23.59 17.59 -1.94
CA ASP A 54 23.70 17.55 -0.47
C ASP A 54 22.73 18.62 0.10
N ALA A 55 21.79 18.42 1.01
CA ALA A 55 21.31 17.29 1.79
C ALA A 55 19.95 17.72 2.38
N GLY A 56 18.85 17.33 1.74
CA GLY A 56 17.49 17.67 2.21
C GLY A 56 16.36 17.17 1.32
N ASP A 57 16.66 16.87 0.05
CA ASP A 57 15.68 16.50 -0.98
C ASP A 57 15.53 14.98 -1.19
N GLY A 58 16.50 14.18 -0.74
CA GLY A 58 16.49 12.72 -0.97
C GLY A 58 15.46 11.93 -0.14
N ILE A 59 14.97 12.50 0.97
CA ILE A 59 13.91 11.87 1.78
C ILE A 59 12.54 12.29 1.24
N LEU A 60 12.35 13.59 0.98
CA LEU A 60 11.07 14.11 0.47
C LEU A 60 10.79 13.65 -0.97
N GLY A 61 11.82 13.57 -1.81
CA GLY A 61 11.67 13.14 -3.20
C GLY A 61 11.40 11.65 -3.35
N ALA A 62 11.97 10.80 -2.49
CA ALA A 62 11.71 9.36 -2.52
C ALA A 62 10.29 9.03 -2.01
N ASP A 63 9.88 9.66 -0.90
CA ASP A 63 8.52 9.49 -0.37
C ASP A 63 7.46 10.03 -1.35
N PHE A 64 7.71 11.18 -1.99
CA PHE A 64 6.81 11.75 -3.00
C PHE A 64 6.75 10.92 -4.28
N GLU A 65 7.87 10.37 -4.74
CA GLU A 65 7.89 9.47 -5.90
C GLU A 65 7.12 8.18 -5.57
N ASP A 66 7.31 7.60 -4.39
CA ASP A 66 6.56 6.41 -3.96
C ASP A 66 5.05 6.68 -3.84
N GLU A 67 4.65 7.86 -3.34
CA GLU A 67 3.26 8.30 -3.36
C GLU A 67 2.71 8.42 -4.79
N LEU A 68 3.47 9.03 -5.71
CA LEU A 68 3.09 9.18 -7.10
C LEU A 68 2.97 7.82 -7.81
N GLN A 69 3.92 6.92 -7.60
CA GLN A 69 3.85 5.54 -8.10
C GLN A 69 2.67 4.79 -7.49
N GLY A 70 2.35 5.05 -6.22
CA GLY A 70 1.13 4.56 -5.57
C GLY A 70 -0.14 5.03 -6.27
N ILE A 71 -0.26 6.33 -6.55
CA ILE A 71 -1.41 6.90 -7.27
C ILE A 71 -1.51 6.33 -8.69
N LEU A 72 -0.37 6.14 -9.35
CA LEU A 72 -0.30 5.56 -10.69
C LEU A 72 -0.56 4.04 -10.70
N GLY A 73 -0.58 3.39 -9.53
CA GLY A 73 -0.78 1.95 -9.37
C GLY A 73 0.50 1.11 -9.59
N ASN A 74 1.64 1.76 -9.72
CA ASN A 74 2.92 1.12 -10.02
C ASN A 74 3.71 0.66 -8.79
N LYS A 75 3.30 1.04 -7.58
CA LYS A 75 3.91 0.57 -6.33
C LYS A 75 2.90 0.59 -5.20
N ALA A 76 2.95 -0.39 -4.31
CA ALA A 76 2.18 -0.37 -3.07
C ALA A 76 2.99 0.28 -1.94
N LYS A 77 2.30 1.03 -1.07
CA LYS A 77 2.88 1.57 0.16
C LYS A 77 3.13 0.46 1.19
N CYS A 78 2.18 -0.47 1.27
CA CYS A 78 2.30 -1.70 2.04
C CYS A 78 1.31 -2.75 1.52
N ALA A 79 1.60 -4.02 1.78
CA ALA A 79 0.70 -5.13 1.44
C ALA A 79 0.86 -6.29 2.42
N VAL A 80 -0.24 -6.98 2.70
CA VAL A 80 -0.26 -8.19 3.53
C VAL A 80 -1.11 -9.28 2.89
N LEU A 81 -0.70 -10.53 3.09
CA LEU A 81 -1.53 -11.70 2.85
C LEU A 81 -1.98 -12.27 4.19
N CYS A 82 -3.28 -12.37 4.38
CA CYS A 82 -3.89 -12.98 5.57
C CYS A 82 -4.42 -14.37 5.21
N SER A 83 -4.13 -15.36 6.04
CA SER A 83 -4.66 -16.72 5.91
C SER A 83 -5.33 -17.15 7.22
N HIS A 84 -6.18 -18.18 7.16
CA HIS A 84 -6.74 -18.81 8.35
C HIS A 84 -5.77 -19.82 9.02
N LEU A 85 -4.50 -19.85 8.63
CA LEU A 85 -3.52 -20.76 9.24
C LEU A 85 -3.09 -20.22 10.60
N ALA A 86 -3.16 -21.03 11.64
CA ALA A 86 -2.76 -20.60 12.98
C ALA A 86 -1.23 -20.50 13.19
N SER A 87 -0.39 -20.86 12.21
CA SER A 87 1.07 -20.98 12.38
C SER A 87 1.84 -20.13 11.39
N ALA A 88 2.64 -19.18 11.91
CA ALA A 88 3.57 -18.37 11.13
C ALA A 88 4.64 -19.21 10.43
N GLU A 89 5.16 -20.26 11.09
CA GLU A 89 6.17 -21.14 10.47
C GLU A 89 5.60 -21.91 9.27
N LEU A 90 4.38 -22.45 9.40
CA LEU A 90 3.72 -23.11 8.28
C LEU A 90 3.49 -22.12 7.14
N PHE A 91 2.97 -20.94 7.46
CA PHE A 91 2.67 -19.93 6.45
C PHE A 91 3.95 -19.44 5.74
N ALA A 92 5.03 -19.19 6.46
CA ALA A 92 6.33 -18.85 5.88
C ALA A 92 6.87 -19.93 4.94
N ALA A 93 6.71 -21.21 5.30
CA ALA A 93 7.12 -22.31 4.43
C ALA A 93 6.28 -22.34 3.13
N ILE A 94 4.99 -22.06 3.24
CA ILE A 94 4.07 -21.98 2.10
C ILE A 94 4.43 -20.79 1.20
N CYS A 95 4.62 -19.59 1.75
CA CYS A 95 5.08 -18.41 1.03
C CYS A 95 6.40 -18.71 0.29
N ARG A 96 7.36 -19.36 0.96
CA ARG A 96 8.61 -19.74 0.32
C ARG A 96 8.45 -20.75 -0.82
N LEU A 97 7.48 -21.67 -0.72
CA LEU A 97 7.17 -22.60 -1.79
C LEU A 97 6.61 -21.86 -3.02
N ALA A 98 5.74 -20.88 -2.76
CA ALA A 98 5.13 -19.99 -3.74
C ALA A 98 6.05 -18.86 -4.24
N ASP A 99 7.32 -18.82 -3.82
CA ASP A 99 8.28 -17.77 -4.20
C ASP A 99 7.89 -16.36 -3.73
N VAL A 100 7.15 -16.28 -2.62
CA VAL A 100 6.73 -15.03 -1.98
C VAL A 100 7.70 -14.67 -0.86
N ASP A 101 8.37 -13.53 -1.00
CA ASP A 101 9.25 -12.97 0.02
C ASP A 101 8.45 -12.08 0.99
N ALA A 102 8.34 -12.56 2.23
CA ALA A 102 7.52 -11.96 3.28
C ALA A 102 8.08 -12.22 4.68
N LEU A 103 7.62 -11.39 5.63
CA LEU A 103 7.71 -11.65 7.07
C LEU A 103 6.37 -12.21 7.54
N CYS A 104 6.36 -13.46 8.00
CA CYS A 104 5.15 -14.07 8.56
C CYS A 104 5.08 -13.81 10.06
N VAL A 105 3.90 -13.40 10.52
CA VAL A 105 3.59 -13.07 11.90
C VAL A 105 2.44 -13.96 12.35
N ASP A 106 2.58 -14.55 13.53
CA ASP A 106 1.53 -15.34 14.16
C ASP A 106 0.52 -14.41 14.83
N ASP A 107 -0.76 -14.79 14.75
CA ASP A 107 -1.83 -14.14 15.51
C ASP A 107 -2.98 -15.13 15.75
N SER A 108 -3.75 -14.87 16.80
CA SER A 108 -5.00 -15.57 17.13
C SER A 108 -6.06 -15.57 16.03
N TYR A 109 -6.09 -14.56 15.15
CA TYR A 109 -7.00 -14.48 14.01
C TYR A 109 -6.49 -15.25 12.78
N GLY A 110 -5.21 -15.63 12.78
CA GLY A 110 -4.53 -16.30 11.67
C GLY A 110 -3.18 -15.65 11.36
N ALA A 111 -2.32 -16.42 10.69
CA ALA A 111 -1.01 -15.97 10.29
C ALA A 111 -1.11 -14.96 9.15
N VAL A 112 -0.34 -13.88 9.28
CA VAL A 112 -0.27 -12.77 8.33
C VAL A 112 1.13 -12.71 7.75
N ALA A 113 1.26 -12.55 6.44
CA ALA A 113 2.52 -12.39 5.74
C ALA A 113 2.62 -10.96 5.23
N ILE A 114 3.55 -10.20 5.81
CA ILE A 114 3.87 -8.84 5.38
C ILE A 114 4.80 -8.93 4.18
N LEU A 115 4.32 -8.46 3.02
CA LEU A 115 5.03 -8.59 1.75
C LEU A 115 6.17 -7.58 1.66
N ARG A 116 7.31 -8.02 1.12
CA ARG A 116 8.48 -7.16 0.89
C ARG A 116 8.55 -6.60 -0.52
N ASP A 117 8.08 -7.36 -1.51
CA ASP A 117 7.98 -6.89 -2.89
C ASP A 117 6.63 -6.19 -3.10
N LEU A 118 6.69 -4.87 -3.33
CA LEU A 118 5.55 -3.98 -3.47
C LEU A 118 5.49 -3.35 -4.87
N GLU A 119 6.38 -3.75 -5.77
CA GLU A 119 6.50 -3.14 -7.10
C GLU A 119 5.42 -3.64 -8.05
N GLY A 120 4.80 -2.73 -8.79
CA GLY A 120 3.74 -3.02 -9.74
C GLY A 120 2.64 -3.89 -9.14
N ASN A 121 2.40 -5.06 -9.75
CA ASN A 121 1.42 -6.05 -9.31
C ASN A 121 2.07 -7.22 -8.53
N ALA A 122 3.25 -7.03 -7.94
CA ALA A 122 3.91 -8.07 -7.15
C ALA A 122 3.03 -8.60 -6.00
N PRO A 123 2.29 -7.76 -5.24
CA PRO A 123 1.37 -8.24 -4.21
C PRO A 123 0.26 -9.16 -4.74
N GLU A 124 -0.34 -8.80 -5.87
CA GLU A 124 -1.39 -9.58 -6.54
C GLU A 124 -0.83 -10.88 -7.13
N THR A 125 0.39 -10.82 -7.69
CA THR A 125 1.10 -12.00 -8.18
C THR A 125 1.43 -12.96 -7.05
N ALA A 126 1.86 -12.44 -5.89
CA ALA A 126 2.09 -13.25 -4.70
C ALA A 126 0.82 -13.96 -4.23
N ALA A 127 -0.33 -13.28 -4.22
CA ALA A 127 -1.62 -13.88 -3.87
C ALA A 127 -2.03 -14.99 -4.87
N HIS A 128 -1.86 -14.73 -6.16
CA HIS A 128 -2.12 -15.69 -7.23
C HIS A 128 -1.25 -16.94 -7.09
N ASP A 129 0.06 -16.78 -6.94
CA ASP A 129 1.01 -17.89 -6.85
C ASP A 129 0.80 -18.70 -5.57
N LEU A 130 0.54 -18.03 -4.45
CA LEU A 130 0.25 -18.66 -3.16
C LEU A 130 -0.97 -19.59 -3.24
N THR A 131 -2.09 -19.09 -3.78
CA THR A 131 -3.36 -19.84 -3.89
C THR A 131 -3.36 -20.87 -5.02
N THR A 132 -2.48 -20.72 -6.01
CA THR A 132 -2.26 -21.73 -7.06
C THR A 132 -1.41 -22.90 -6.56
N VAL A 133 -0.38 -22.61 -5.75
CA VAL A 133 0.53 -23.65 -5.23
C VAL A 133 -0.15 -24.55 -4.22
N ILE A 134 -1.12 -24.03 -3.46
CA ILE A 134 -1.89 -24.80 -2.48
C ILE A 134 -3.36 -24.82 -2.86
N SER A 135 -3.75 -25.89 -3.55
CA SER A 135 -5.13 -26.12 -3.94
C SER A 135 -6.07 -26.10 -2.74
N GLY A 136 -7.17 -25.35 -2.85
CA GLY A 136 -8.20 -25.24 -1.82
C GLY A 136 -7.83 -24.32 -0.65
N MET A 137 -6.73 -23.58 -0.75
CA MET A 137 -6.42 -22.49 0.18
C MET A 137 -6.91 -21.16 -0.40
N ASP A 138 -7.68 -20.43 0.40
CA ASP A 138 -7.99 -19.03 0.18
C ASP A 138 -6.96 -18.13 0.88
N ALA A 139 -6.74 -16.95 0.32
CA ALA A 139 -5.93 -15.93 0.93
C ALA A 139 -6.59 -14.57 0.75
N LEU A 140 -6.62 -13.76 1.80
CA LEU A 140 -7.04 -12.38 1.70
C LEU A 140 -5.81 -11.50 1.48
N LEU A 141 -5.72 -10.87 0.32
CA LEU A 141 -4.74 -9.85 0.02
C LEU A 141 -5.29 -8.48 0.43
N VAL A 142 -4.54 -7.74 1.24
CA VAL A 142 -4.83 -6.33 1.55
C VAL A 142 -3.66 -5.48 1.05
N VAL A 143 -3.93 -4.52 0.17
CA VAL A 143 -2.92 -3.64 -0.44
C VAL A 143 -3.31 -2.20 -0.19
N ASN A 144 -2.35 -1.38 0.26
CA ASN A 144 -2.50 0.07 0.27
C ASN A 144 -1.67 0.68 -0.87
N ARG A 145 -2.35 1.31 -1.85
CA ARG A 145 -1.72 2.09 -2.91
C ARG A 145 -2.11 3.56 -2.75
N ALA A 146 -1.16 4.40 -2.32
CA ALA A 146 -1.37 5.83 -2.05
C ALA A 146 -2.64 6.13 -1.23
N ASP A 147 -2.73 5.52 -0.05
CA ASP A 147 -3.83 5.63 0.93
C ASP A 147 -5.19 5.10 0.44
N LYS A 148 -5.22 4.46 -0.74
CA LYS A 148 -6.32 3.63 -1.19
C LYS A 148 -6.07 2.19 -0.78
N ILE A 149 -6.79 1.73 0.24
CA ILE A 149 -6.73 0.35 0.71
C ILE A 149 -7.77 -0.49 -0.02
N GLU A 150 -7.31 -1.60 -0.61
CA GLU A 150 -8.13 -2.61 -1.26
C GLU A 150 -7.90 -3.95 -0.56
N ALA A 151 -8.99 -4.68 -0.28
CA ALA A 151 -8.93 -6.03 0.26
C ALA A 151 -9.67 -7.00 -0.67
N SER A 152 -8.97 -8.02 -1.13
CA SER A 152 -9.44 -8.95 -2.16
C SER A 152 -9.17 -10.39 -1.71
N VAL A 153 -10.19 -11.23 -1.78
CA VAL A 153 -10.09 -12.66 -1.54
C VAL A 153 -9.60 -13.32 -2.82
N TYR A 154 -8.53 -14.11 -2.70
CA TYR A 154 -7.97 -14.93 -3.76
C TYR A 154 -8.29 -16.40 -3.50
N ALA A 155 -8.69 -17.11 -4.56
CA ALA A 155 -8.89 -18.54 -4.56
C ALA A 155 -8.50 -19.12 -5.93
N ASP A 156 -7.75 -20.22 -5.92
CA ASP A 156 -7.25 -20.89 -7.14
C ASP A 156 -6.56 -19.94 -8.13
N GLY A 157 -5.80 -18.96 -7.61
CA GLY A 157 -5.08 -17.95 -8.37
C GLY A 157 -5.87 -16.68 -8.67
N GLU A 158 -7.20 -16.71 -8.61
CA GLU A 158 -8.04 -15.62 -9.09
C GLU A 158 -8.61 -14.78 -7.94
N ALA A 159 -8.77 -13.47 -8.17
CA ALA A 159 -9.48 -12.58 -7.25
C ALA A 159 -10.99 -12.84 -7.38
N VAL A 160 -11.58 -13.48 -6.36
CA VAL A 160 -12.98 -13.93 -6.40
C VAL A 160 -13.95 -12.93 -5.77
N GLU A 161 -13.51 -12.15 -4.80
CA GLU A 161 -14.35 -11.20 -4.08
C GLU A 161 -13.52 -10.02 -3.57
N GLN A 162 -14.07 -8.81 -3.64
CA GLN A 162 -13.48 -7.62 -3.03
C GLN A 162 -14.34 -7.16 -1.86
N ILE A 163 -13.71 -7.02 -0.69
CA ILE A 163 -14.39 -6.67 0.57
C ILE A 163 -13.95 -5.25 0.97
N PRO A 164 -14.87 -4.32 1.25
CA PRO A 164 -14.47 -2.98 1.68
C PRO A 164 -13.69 -3.03 3.02
N PRO A 165 -12.62 -2.24 3.20
CA PRO A 165 -11.76 -2.30 4.39
C PRO A 165 -12.50 -2.24 5.75
N PRO A 166 -13.54 -1.40 5.93
CA PRO A 166 -14.27 -1.34 7.20
C PRO A 166 -14.94 -2.66 7.62
N PHE A 167 -15.22 -3.56 6.68
CA PHE A 167 -15.80 -4.87 6.96
C PHE A 167 -14.75 -5.95 7.17
N VAL A 168 -13.54 -5.77 6.64
CA VAL A 168 -12.48 -6.78 6.70
C VAL A 168 -11.60 -6.62 7.94
N PHE A 169 -11.24 -5.39 8.32
CA PHE A 169 -10.31 -5.18 9.45
C PHE A 169 -10.76 -5.79 10.79
N PRO A 170 -12.05 -5.76 11.16
CA PRO A 170 -12.51 -6.40 12.39
C PRO A 170 -12.32 -7.92 12.42
N THR A 171 -12.06 -8.56 11.28
CA THR A 171 -11.86 -10.00 11.16
C THR A 171 -10.38 -10.40 11.08
N LEU A 172 -9.46 -9.42 11.04
CA LEU A 172 -8.02 -9.65 10.89
C LEU A 172 -7.28 -9.37 12.21
N ALA A 173 -5.98 -9.68 12.23
CA ALA A 173 -5.13 -9.32 13.35
C ALA A 173 -5.12 -7.79 13.57
N PRO A 174 -5.21 -7.29 14.82
CA PRO A 174 -5.35 -5.86 15.09
C PRO A 174 -4.26 -4.98 14.47
N PHE A 175 -3.03 -5.48 14.41
CA PHE A 175 -1.91 -4.74 13.83
C PHE A 175 -2.03 -4.54 12.32
N VAL A 176 -2.86 -5.33 11.62
CA VAL A 176 -3.02 -5.21 10.16
C VAL A 176 -3.63 -3.87 9.81
N GLU A 177 -4.69 -3.45 10.51
CA GLU A 177 -5.28 -2.13 10.29
C GLU A 177 -4.25 -1.04 10.54
N ASP A 178 -3.62 -1.07 11.72
CA ASP A 178 -2.59 -0.10 12.12
C ASP A 178 -1.44 -0.02 11.09
N TYR A 179 -1.01 -1.16 10.55
CA TYR A 179 0.03 -1.22 9.53
C TYR A 179 -0.44 -0.67 8.18
N MET A 180 -1.67 -1.01 7.77
CA MET A 180 -2.25 -0.54 6.51
C MET A 180 -2.44 0.98 6.50
N ILE A 181 -2.78 1.59 7.64
CA ILE A 181 -2.92 3.05 7.76
C ILE A 181 -1.62 3.76 8.17
N GLY A 182 -0.54 3.02 8.41
CA GLY A 182 0.79 3.58 8.74
C GLY A 182 0.97 4.05 10.19
N LEU A 183 0.15 3.57 11.14
CA LEU A 183 0.34 3.80 12.57
C LEU A 183 1.48 2.96 13.17
N VAL A 184 1.76 1.80 12.58
CA VAL A 184 2.87 0.92 12.98
C VAL A 184 3.68 0.52 11.75
N ASP A 185 4.98 0.34 11.93
CA ASP A 185 5.89 -0.18 10.90
C ASP A 185 6.26 -1.65 11.16
N VAL A 186 7.00 -2.26 10.24
CA VAL A 186 7.40 -3.67 10.35
C VAL A 186 8.22 -3.94 11.63
N ALA A 187 9.11 -3.01 12.00
CA ALA A 187 9.91 -3.14 13.21
C ALA A 187 9.05 -3.08 14.49
N GLY A 188 8.03 -2.23 14.50
CA GLY A 188 7.05 -2.14 15.58
C GLY A 188 6.20 -3.41 15.71
N ILE A 189 5.81 -4.01 14.58
CA ILE A 189 5.10 -5.29 14.56
C ILE A 189 6.01 -6.40 15.11
N GLU A 190 7.25 -6.50 14.65
CA GLU A 190 8.21 -7.51 15.13
C GLU A 190 8.49 -7.39 16.64
N ALA A 191 8.52 -6.17 17.16
CA ALA A 191 8.75 -5.93 18.59
C ALA A 191 7.56 -6.35 19.47
N GLN A 192 6.35 -6.41 18.93
CA GLN A 192 5.12 -6.73 19.66
C GLN A 192 4.61 -8.15 19.37
N ALA A 193 4.96 -8.71 18.22
CA ALA A 193 4.58 -10.04 17.82
C ALA A 193 5.14 -11.11 18.76
N GLY A 194 4.35 -12.15 19.01
CA GLY A 194 4.78 -13.30 19.80
C GLY A 194 5.81 -14.15 19.05
N GLU A 195 5.46 -14.54 17.82
CA GLU A 195 6.32 -15.31 16.93
C GLU A 195 6.34 -14.69 15.52
N THR A 196 7.54 -14.49 14.99
CA THR A 196 7.75 -14.05 13.60
C THR A 196 8.71 -14.99 12.89
N VAL A 197 8.43 -15.24 11.61
CA VAL A 197 9.22 -16.13 10.76
C VAL A 197 9.46 -15.44 9.43
N ASP A 198 10.72 -15.11 9.17
CA ASP A 198 11.13 -14.60 7.87
C ASP A 198 11.23 -15.74 6.86
N THR A 199 10.60 -15.58 5.69
CA THR A 199 10.73 -16.50 4.55
C THR A 199 12.20 -16.68 4.11
N ALA A 200 13.05 -15.67 4.28
CA ALA A 200 14.49 -15.73 4.02
C ALA A 200 15.22 -16.73 4.94
N SER A 201 14.66 -17.07 6.11
CA SER A 201 15.20 -18.12 6.99
C SER A 201 15.04 -19.53 6.41
N ILE A 202 14.23 -19.68 5.35
CA ILE A 202 13.97 -20.94 4.66
C ILE A 202 14.77 -20.94 3.34
N ALA A 203 15.99 -21.46 3.41
CA ALA A 203 16.94 -21.39 2.30
C ALA A 203 16.41 -21.95 0.99
N THR A 204 15.72 -23.11 1.01
CA THR A 204 15.29 -23.81 -0.21
C THR A 204 13.83 -24.25 -0.16
N LYS A 205 13.20 -24.41 -1.34
CA LYS A 205 11.83 -24.98 -1.48
C LYS A 205 11.73 -26.39 -0.86
N ARG A 206 12.82 -27.18 -0.87
CA ARG A 206 12.86 -28.49 -0.20
C ARG A 206 12.79 -28.39 1.33
N ASP A 207 13.35 -27.34 1.91
CA ASP A 207 13.26 -27.11 3.35
C ASP A 207 11.86 -26.64 3.73
N ALA A 208 11.23 -25.81 2.90
CA ALA A 208 9.81 -25.47 3.01
C ALA A 208 8.93 -26.74 3.00
N GLU A 209 9.06 -27.61 1.99
CA GLU A 209 8.32 -28.88 1.92
C GLU A 209 8.53 -29.75 3.16
N ARG A 210 9.76 -29.77 3.72
CA ARG A 210 10.07 -30.55 4.91
C ARG A 210 9.32 -30.02 6.12
N ARG A 211 9.28 -28.70 6.31
CA ARG A 211 8.54 -28.05 7.40
C ARG A 211 7.04 -28.32 7.27
N ILE A 212 6.47 -28.14 6.07
CA ILE A 212 5.06 -28.44 5.79
C ILE A 212 4.73 -29.91 6.10
N ARG A 213 5.53 -30.86 5.59
CA ARG A 213 5.32 -32.30 5.88
C ARG A 213 5.47 -32.62 7.37
N SER A 214 6.39 -31.96 8.06
CA SER A 214 6.55 -32.14 9.51
C SER A 214 5.32 -31.64 10.26
N PHE A 215 4.79 -30.49 9.88
CA PHE A 215 3.59 -29.91 10.47
C PHE A 215 2.36 -30.81 10.26
N MET A 216 2.13 -31.28 9.04
CA MET A 216 1.02 -32.19 8.71
C MET A 216 1.11 -33.54 9.43
N ARG A 217 2.32 -34.02 9.75
CA ARG A 217 2.50 -35.25 10.55
C ARG A 217 2.18 -35.02 12.02
N ALA A 218 2.46 -33.84 12.55
CA ALA A 218 2.13 -33.47 13.92
C ALA A 218 0.62 -33.19 14.10
N HIS A 219 -0.04 -32.72 13.04
CA HIS A 219 -1.47 -32.39 13.02
C HIS A 219 -2.15 -33.16 11.87
N PRO A 220 -2.45 -34.46 12.06
CA PRO A 220 -3.13 -35.24 11.04
C PRO A 220 -4.53 -34.68 10.80
N MET A 221 -4.89 -34.50 9.53
CA MET A 221 -6.23 -34.09 9.14
C MET A 221 -7.25 -35.07 9.71
N PRO A 222 -8.38 -34.59 10.26
CA PRO A 222 -9.46 -35.48 10.66
C PRO A 222 -9.84 -36.34 9.45
N SER A 223 -9.92 -37.65 9.63
CA SER A 223 -10.49 -38.52 8.61
C SER A 223 -11.91 -38.06 8.36
N ASP A 224 -12.23 -37.79 7.10
CA ASP A 224 -13.62 -37.67 6.64
C ASP A 224 -14.21 -39.09 6.65
N ASP A 225 -14.36 -39.65 7.86
CA ASP A 225 -15.14 -40.84 8.11
C ASP A 225 -16.59 -40.42 7.91
N GLY A 226 -16.99 -40.39 6.64
CA GLY A 226 -18.37 -40.30 6.23
C GLY A 226 -19.12 -41.44 6.90
N ASP A 227 -19.79 -41.12 8.00
CA ASP A 227 -20.93 -41.86 8.52
C ASP A 227 -22.02 -41.83 7.44
N GLY A 228 -21.83 -42.67 6.43
CA GLY A 228 -22.90 -43.19 5.62
C GLY A 228 -23.75 -44.08 6.52
N ASP A 229 -24.62 -43.47 7.33
CA ASP A 229 -25.80 -44.15 7.86
C ASP A 229 -26.79 -44.38 6.71
N GLY A 230 -26.37 -45.26 5.81
CA GLY A 230 -27.19 -46.00 4.89
C GLY A 230 -27.79 -47.21 5.60
N GLY A 231 -28.75 -46.96 6.50
CA GLY A 231 -29.89 -47.83 6.72
C GLY A 231 -29.76 -48.89 7.83
N ARG A 232 -30.72 -48.82 8.76
CA ARG A 232 -31.76 -49.86 9.00
C ARG A 232 -32.62 -49.48 10.21
N ARG A 233 -33.84 -48.99 9.96
CA ARG A 233 -35.13 -49.62 10.35
C ARG A 233 -36.29 -48.64 10.20
#